data_AF-A0A0S8D367-F1
#
_entry.id   AF-A0A0S8D367-F1
#
_cell.length_a   1.000
_cell.length_b   1.000
_cell.length_c   1.000
_cell.angle_alpha   90.00
_cell.angle_beta   90.00
_cell.angle_gamma   90.00
#
_symmetry.space_group_name_H-M   'P 1'
#
loop_
_entity.id
_entity.type
_entity.pdbx_description
1 polymer ?
#
loop_
_entity_poly.entity_id
_entity_poly.type
_entity_poly.pdbx_seq_one_letter_code
_entity_poly.pdbx_strand_id
1 'polypeptide(L)'
;MAAKNELVLEDFTTVTDHIHMALERINTIYKSSDLTEEQKSEVGRLGRLLHQTGHDIGHVFMTFESLPNHLKEKLQAYYGH
;
A
#
# COMPACT_ATOMS: atom_id res chain seq x y z
N MET A 1 5.21 24.83 -13.36
CA MET A 1 4.89 23.51 -13.95
C MET A 1 4.81 22.51 -12.80
N ALA A 2 3.61 22.08 -12.40
CA ALA A 2 3.38 21.23 -11.22
C ALA A 2 2.76 19.84 -11.57
N ALA A 3 2.34 19.64 -12.82
CA ALA A 3 1.53 18.49 -13.25
C ALA A 3 2.28 17.14 -13.32
N LYS A 4 3.58 17.07 -12.98
CA LYS A 4 4.35 15.82 -13.06
C LYS A 4 4.46 15.08 -11.74
N ASN A 5 4.29 15.72 -10.58
CA ASN A 5 4.29 14.99 -9.30
C ASN A 5 2.97 14.27 -9.03
N GLU A 6 1.89 14.63 -9.71
CA GLU A 6 0.54 14.07 -9.45
C GLU A 6 0.44 12.58 -9.77
N LEU A 7 1.04 12.10 -10.88
CA LEU A 7 0.93 10.70 -11.30
C LEU A 7 1.52 9.71 -10.29
N VAL A 8 2.70 10.01 -9.73
CA VAL A 8 3.33 9.17 -8.70
C VAL A 8 2.49 9.21 -7.42
N LEU A 9 2.04 10.39 -7.00
CA LEU A 9 1.21 10.54 -5.80
C LEU A 9 -0.15 9.82 -5.94
N GLU A 10 -0.78 9.88 -7.11
CA GLU A 10 -2.07 9.25 -7.42
C GLU A 10 -1.96 7.72 -7.43
N ASP A 11 -0.90 7.17 -8.04
CA ASP A 11 -0.64 5.73 -8.05
C ASP A 11 -0.38 5.19 -6.63
N PHE A 12 0.40 5.90 -5.81
CA PHE A 12 0.66 5.48 -4.44
C PHE A 12 -0.59 5.60 -3.54
N THR A 13 -1.39 6.65 -3.72
CA THR A 13 -2.67 6.82 -2.99
C THR A 13 -3.61 5.67 -3.31
N THR A 14 -3.71 5.30 -4.59
CA THR A 14 -4.53 4.17 -5.05
C THR A 14 -4.07 2.84 -4.42
N VAL A 15 -2.76 2.60 -4.34
CA VAL A 15 -2.22 1.39 -3.70
C VAL A 15 -2.53 1.37 -2.20
N THR A 16 -2.37 2.50 -1.50
CA THR A 16 -2.68 2.56 -0.06
C THR A 16 -4.16 2.34 0.22
N ASP A 17 -5.05 2.88 -0.63
CA ASP A 17 -6.50 2.68 -0.51
C ASP A 17 -6.88 1.22 -0.72
N HIS A 18 -6.32 0.56 -1.74
CA HIS A 18 -6.54 -0.87 -1.96
C HIS A 18 -6.09 -1.74 -0.79
N ILE A 19 -4.94 -1.42 -0.18
CA ILE A 19 -4.44 -2.12 1.01
C ILE A 19 -5.38 -1.90 2.20
N HIS A 20 -5.87 -0.68 2.38
CA HIS A 20 -6.84 -0.37 3.43
C HIS A 20 -8.15 -1.16 3.26
N MET A 21 -8.73 -1.15 2.06
CA MET A 21 -9.94 -1.91 1.74
C MET A 21 -9.74 -3.42 1.94
N ALA A 22 -8.57 -3.95 1.59
CA ALA A 22 -8.25 -5.36 1.79
C ALA A 22 -8.13 -5.71 3.30
N LEU A 23 -7.55 -4.82 4.12
CA LEU A 23 -7.53 -4.98 5.58
C LEU A 23 -8.94 -4.96 6.19
N GLU A 24 -9.83 -4.09 5.71
CA GLU A 24 -11.23 -4.05 6.17
C GLU A 24 -11.98 -5.36 5.85
N ARG A 25 -11.76 -5.91 4.65
CA ARG A 25 -12.32 -7.21 4.24
C ARG A 25 -11.78 -8.34 5.12
N ILE A 26 -10.47 -8.37 5.38
CA ILE A 26 -9.87 -9.36 6.27
C ILE A 26 -10.45 -9.25 7.69
N ASN A 27 -10.60 -8.03 8.22
CA ASN A 27 -11.18 -7.82 9.54
C ASN A 27 -12.65 -8.28 9.62
N THR A 28 -13.42 -8.07 8.55
CA THR A 28 -14.79 -8.58 8.46
C THR A 28 -14.82 -10.10 8.49
N ILE A 29 -13.95 -10.75 7.70
CA ILE A 29 -13.82 -12.21 7.67
C ILE A 29 -13.39 -12.74 9.04
N TYR A 30 -12.37 -12.13 9.66
CA TYR A 30 -11.85 -12.53 10.97
C TYR A 30 -12.90 -12.48 12.09
N LYS A 31 -13.82 -11.51 12.02
CA LYS A 31 -14.93 -11.36 12.98
C LYS A 31 -16.09 -12.31 12.75
N SER A 32 -16.09 -13.07 11.65
CA SER A 32 -17.16 -14.03 11.38
C SER A 32 -17.18 -15.13 12.44
N SER A 33 -18.39 -15.46 12.90
CA SER A 33 -18.66 -16.60 13.78
C SER A 33 -18.49 -17.94 13.07
N ASP A 34 -18.44 -17.95 11.74
CA ASP A 34 -18.45 -19.17 10.91
C ASP A 34 -17.04 -19.76 10.72
N LEU A 35 -16.01 -19.08 11.22
CA LEU A 35 -14.63 -19.56 11.14
C LEU A 35 -14.26 -20.41 12.34
N THR A 36 -13.55 -21.51 12.07
CA THR A 36 -12.83 -22.25 13.14
C THR A 36 -11.68 -21.41 13.69
N GLU A 37 -11.16 -21.78 14.85
CA GLU A 37 -10.03 -21.08 15.46
C GLU A 37 -8.74 -21.18 14.60
N GLU A 38 -8.51 -22.30 13.92
CA GLU A 38 -7.41 -22.43 12.95
C GLU A 38 -7.58 -21.48 11.77
N GLN A 39 -8.79 -21.35 11.23
CA GLN A 39 -9.08 -20.44 10.13
C GLN A 39 -8.93 -18.97 10.57
N LYS A 40 -9.38 -18.61 11.77
CA LYS A 40 -9.14 -17.27 12.34
C LYS A 40 -7.67 -16.99 12.52
N SER A 41 -6.89 -17.97 12.99
CA SER A 41 -5.43 -17.82 13.13
C SER A 41 -4.78 -17.48 11.79
N GLU A 42 -5.16 -18.19 10.72
CA GLU A 42 -4.62 -17.96 9.38
C GLU A 42 -5.07 -16.61 8.78
N VAL A 43 -6.36 -16.25 8.92
CA VAL A 43 -6.88 -14.93 8.51
C VAL A 43 -6.18 -13.81 9.29
N GLY A 44 -5.97 -13.98 10.59
CA GLY A 44 -5.24 -13.04 11.42
C GLY A 44 -3.77 -12.91 11.01
N ARG A 45 -3.12 -14.01 10.59
CA ARG A 45 -1.77 -13.98 10.02
C ARG A 45 -1.72 -13.19 8.72
N LEU A 46 -2.68 -13.41 7.82
CA LEU A 46 -2.81 -12.66 6.57
C LEU A 46 -3.03 -11.17 6.82
N GLY A 47 -3.89 -10.81 7.77
CA GLY A 47 -4.13 -9.41 8.16
C GLY A 47 -2.87 -8.72 8.66
N ARG A 48 -2.07 -9.39 9.50
CA ARG A 48 -0.79 -8.84 9.97
C ARG A 48 0.23 -8.65 8.84
N LEU A 49 0.34 -9.62 7.94
CA LEU A 49 1.24 -9.52 6.78
C LEU A 49 0.85 -8.36 5.87
N LEU A 50 -0.44 -8.24 5.54
CA LEU A 50 -0.94 -7.15 4.70
C LEU A 50 -0.73 -5.78 5.36
N HIS A 51 -0.92 -5.69 6.68
CA HIS A 51 -0.66 -4.46 7.43
C HIS A 51 0.82 -4.06 7.35
N GLN A 52 1.73 -5.01 7.54
CA GLN A 52 3.17 -4.77 7.40
C GLN A 52 3.53 -4.32 5.98
N THR A 53 2.99 -4.97 4.95
CA THR A 53 3.21 -4.58 3.55
C THR A 53 2.73 -3.16 3.28
N GLY A 54 1.55 -2.78 3.82
CA GLY A 54 1.06 -1.40 3.73
C GLY A 54 1.99 -0.39 4.36
N HIS A 55 2.52 -0.70 5.54
CA HIS A 55 3.51 0.14 6.21
C HIS A 55 4.80 0.29 5.40
N ASP A 56 5.33 -0.81 4.85
CA ASP A 56 6.56 -0.79 4.04
C ASP A 56 6.38 0.02 2.74
N ILE A 57 5.22 -0.08 2.09
CA ILE A 57 4.87 0.74 0.93
C ILE A 57 4.80 2.22 1.32
N GLY A 58 4.23 2.54 2.48
CA GLY A 58 4.23 3.91 3.02
C GLY A 58 5.64 4.47 3.23
N HIS A 59 6.58 3.66 3.72
CA HIS A 59 8.00 4.08 3.84
C HIS A 59 8.66 4.31 2.48
N VAL A 60 8.41 3.43 1.51
CA VAL A 60 8.89 3.61 0.14
C VAL A 60 8.36 4.93 -0.44
N PHE A 61 7.08 5.22 -0.24
CA PHE A 61 6.47 6.47 -0.67
C PHE A 61 7.15 7.70 -0.03
N MET A 62 7.28 7.72 1.31
CA MET A 62 7.95 8.83 2.00
C MET A 62 9.39 9.02 1.52
N THR A 63 10.09 7.92 1.25
CA THR A 63 11.45 7.94 0.69
C THR A 63 11.44 8.60 -0.69
N PHE A 64 10.54 8.19 -1.58
CA PHE A 64 10.40 8.83 -2.90
C PHE A 64 10.07 10.32 -2.77
N GLU A 65 9.16 10.69 -1.88
CA GLU A 65 8.77 12.08 -1.67
C GLU A 65 9.92 12.96 -1.17
N SER A 66 10.84 12.39 -0.39
CA SER A 66 12.04 13.08 0.11
C SER A 66 13.14 13.27 -0.94
N LEU A 67 13.05 12.63 -2.11
CA LEU A 67 14.07 12.75 -3.15
C LEU A 67 14.11 14.16 -3.76
N PRO A 68 15.30 14.68 -4.10
CA PRO A 68 15.43 15.89 -4.90
C PRO A 68 14.67 15.79 -6.24
N ASN A 69 14.06 16.89 -6.68
CA ASN A 69 13.25 16.94 -7.92
C ASN A 69 13.98 16.38 -9.16
N HIS A 70 15.29 16.67 -9.31
CA HIS A 70 16.07 16.16 -10.45
C HIS A 70 16.24 14.63 -10.46
N LEU A 71 16.15 13.96 -9.30
CA LEU A 71 16.12 12.50 -9.21
C LEU A 71 14.71 11.95 -9.47
N LYS A 72 13.67 12.62 -8.97
CA LYS A 72 12.27 12.27 -9.28
C LYS A 72 12.02 12.30 -10.79
N GLU A 73 12.49 13.33 -11.49
CA GLU A 73 12.37 13.47 -12.95
C GLU A 73 13.11 12.36 -13.72
N LYS A 74 14.31 11.98 -13.28
CA LYS A 74 15.06 10.85 -13.89
C LYS A 74 14.36 9.52 -13.71
N LEU A 75 13.79 9.27 -12.53
CA LEU A 75 13.03 8.05 -12.25
C LEU A 75 11.76 7.99 -13.11
N GLN A 76 11.01 9.10 -13.24
CA GLN A 76 9.85 9.17 -14.14
C GLN A 76 10.22 8.88 -15.59
N ALA A 77 11.33 9.43 -16.09
CA ALA A 77 11.79 9.15 -17.45
C ALA A 77 12.20 7.68 -17.65
N TYR A 78 12.73 7.02 -16.61
CA TYR A 78 13.16 5.62 -16.67
C TYR A 78 11.97 4.64 -16.66
N TYR A 79 10.94 4.91 -15.86
CA TYR A 79 9.77 4.03 -15.71
C TYR A 79 8.57 4.39 -16.60
N GLY A 80 8.60 5.53 -17.29
CA GLY A 80 7.56 5.98 -18.23
C GLY A 80 7.68 5.44 -19.66
N HIS A 81 8.54 4.43 -19.88
CA HIS A 81 8.73 3.70 -21.14
C HIS A 81 8.13 2.29 -21.03
#